data_AF-A0A6N7AMS3-F1
#
_entry.id   AF-A0A6N7AMS3-F1
#
_cell.length_a   1.000
_cell.length_b   1.000
_cell.length_c   1.000
_cell.angle_alpha   90.00
_cell.angle_beta   90.00
_cell.angle_gamma   90.00
#
_symmetry.space_group_name_H-M   'P 1'
#
loop_
_entity.id
_entity.type
_entity.pdbx_description
1 polymer ?
#
loop_
_entity_poly.entity_id
_entity_poly.type
_entity_poly.pdbx_seq_one_letter_code
_entity_poly.pdbx_strand_id
1 'polypeptide(L)'
;MISCILWFMTRKCHFSSRHCVCAAVVAAVALSFSGKTGAEETGAGTACALVRQECELLCNHQYTPGSAAHAGCLVRCDTDAAACKTAPWLERQMERLRQFYDGFTGGEGETLRPAPKHPVPPNGDSEERERGAPEKTTRPHPLPI
;
A
#
# COMPACT_ATOMS: atom_id res chain seq x y z
N MET A 1 -1.82 -25.69 -21.00
CA MET A 1 -0.84 -25.37 -19.94
C MET A 1 -1.46 -25.13 -18.56
N ILE A 2 -2.69 -24.60 -18.45
CA ILE A 2 -3.36 -24.31 -17.17
C ILE A 2 -3.68 -25.59 -16.36
N SER A 3 -4.02 -26.71 -17.01
CA SER A 3 -4.31 -27.98 -16.32
C SER A 3 -3.12 -28.64 -15.63
N CYS A 4 -1.87 -28.36 -16.03
CA CYS A 4 -0.69 -28.95 -15.38
C CYS A 4 -0.41 -28.33 -13.99
N ILE A 5 -0.80 -27.08 -13.79
CA ILE A 5 -0.56 -26.35 -12.53
C ILE A 5 -1.51 -26.85 -11.43
N LEU A 6 -2.77 -27.14 -11.80
CA LEU A 6 -3.79 -27.68 -10.90
C LEU A 6 -3.46 -29.10 -10.38
N TRP A 7 -2.78 -29.92 -11.19
CA TRP A 7 -2.40 -31.28 -10.80
C TRP A 7 -1.21 -31.31 -9.82
N PHE A 8 -0.29 -30.35 -9.92
CA PHE A 8 0.87 -30.30 -9.03
C PHE A 8 0.50 -29.82 -7.61
N MET A 9 -0.52 -28.97 -7.48
CA MET A 9 -0.98 -28.46 -6.18
C MET A 9 -1.76 -29.50 -5.37
N THR A 10 -2.46 -30.43 -6.02
CA THR A 10 -3.27 -31.43 -5.32
C THR A 10 -2.45 -32.57 -4.72
N ARG A 11 -1.28 -32.90 -5.28
CA ARG A 11 -0.45 -34.03 -4.81
C ARG A 11 0.48 -33.72 -3.63
N LYS A 12 0.71 -32.45 -3.29
CA LYS A 12 1.71 -32.06 -2.27
C LYS A 12 1.14 -31.74 -0.88
N CYS A 13 -0.19 -31.73 -0.73
CA CYS A 13 -0.86 -31.43 0.54
C CYS A 13 -0.94 -32.62 1.52
N HIS A 14 -0.39 -33.79 1.19
CA HIS A 14 -0.58 -35.00 2.00
C HIS A 14 0.55 -35.32 3.01
N PHE A 15 1.61 -34.51 3.12
CA PHE A 15 2.80 -34.90 3.90
C PHE A 15 3.09 -34.12 5.19
N SER A 16 2.36 -33.04 5.55
CA SER A 16 2.56 -32.45 6.88
C SER A 16 1.43 -31.49 7.26
N SER A 17 0.60 -31.92 8.22
CA SER A 17 -0.54 -31.20 8.77
C SER A 17 -0.22 -29.78 9.28
N ARG A 18 1.07 -29.48 9.56
CA ARG A 18 1.51 -28.16 10.06
C ARG A 18 1.76 -27.11 8.97
N HIS A 19 1.85 -27.48 7.70
CA HIS A 19 2.21 -26.54 6.62
C HIS A 19 1.01 -26.04 5.79
N CYS A 20 -0.16 -26.69 5.85
CA CYS A 20 -1.34 -26.25 5.09
C CYS A 20 -1.95 -24.93 5.59
N VAL A 21 -1.82 -24.62 6.88
CA VAL A 21 -2.45 -23.41 7.47
C VAL A 21 -1.75 -22.13 7.00
N CYS A 22 -0.43 -22.17 6.76
CA CYS A 22 0.32 -20.99 6.31
C CYS A 22 -0.04 -20.57 4.88
N ALA A 23 -0.27 -21.52 3.98
CA ALA A 23 -0.57 -21.22 2.58
C ALA A 23 -1.94 -20.54 2.39
N ALA A 24 -2.94 -20.91 3.21
CA ALA A 24 -4.28 -20.34 3.12
C ALA A 24 -4.33 -18.86 3.54
N VAL A 25 -3.56 -18.45 4.54
CA VAL A 25 -3.50 -17.05 5.00
C VAL A 25 -2.82 -16.15 3.97
N VAL A 26 -1.75 -16.63 3.32
CA VAL A 26 -1.05 -15.87 2.26
C VAL A 26 -1.97 -15.64 1.05
N ALA A 27 -2.76 -16.65 0.67
CA ALA A 27 -3.73 -16.51 -0.41
C ALA A 27 -4.87 -15.53 -0.08
N ALA A 28 -5.33 -15.50 1.17
CA ALA A 28 -6.39 -14.58 1.60
C ALA A 28 -5.96 -13.11 1.59
N VAL A 29 -4.71 -12.82 2.01
CA VAL A 29 -4.16 -11.45 1.98
C VAL A 29 -3.96 -10.94 0.54
N ALA A 30 -3.56 -11.82 -0.39
CA ALA A 30 -3.39 -11.44 -1.79
C ALA A 30 -4.70 -11.04 -2.48
N LEU A 31 -5.86 -11.55 -2.02
CA LEU A 31 -7.17 -11.24 -2.60
C LEU A 31 -7.77 -9.91 -2.12
N SER A 32 -7.29 -9.36 -1.00
CA SER A 32 -7.84 -8.11 -0.43
C SER A 32 -7.27 -6.83 -1.06
N PHE A 33 -6.21 -6.91 -1.86
CA PHE A 33 -5.58 -5.73 -2.50
C PHE A 33 -6.16 -5.37 -3.88
N SER A 34 -7.31 -5.93 -4.26
CA SER A 34 -8.03 -5.55 -5.48
C SER A 34 -8.90 -4.29 -5.24
N GLY A 35 -8.27 -3.24 -4.72
CA GLY A 35 -8.88 -1.95 -4.42
C GLY A 35 -8.84 -1.01 -5.62
N LYS A 36 -9.81 -1.14 -6.52
CA LYS A 36 -10.45 -0.04 -7.27
C LYS A 36 -9.54 1.14 -7.66
N THR A 37 -8.59 0.93 -8.57
CA THR A 37 -7.95 2.03 -9.31
C THR A 37 -8.92 2.52 -10.38
N GLY A 38 -9.73 3.53 -10.00
CA GLY A 38 -10.64 4.21 -10.90
C GLY A 38 -9.90 4.80 -12.09
N ALA A 39 -10.40 4.48 -13.28
CA ALA A 39 -9.91 4.89 -14.57
C ALA A 39 -9.99 6.42 -14.76
N GLU A 40 -8.89 7.11 -14.49
CA GLU A 40 -8.56 8.42 -15.07
C GLU A 40 -7.05 8.41 -15.39
N GLU A 41 -6.61 7.37 -16.11
CA GLU A 41 -5.20 7.01 -16.31
C GLU A 41 -4.74 7.18 -17.77
N THR A 42 -5.18 8.23 -18.47
CA THR A 42 -4.89 8.35 -19.91
C THR A 42 -3.67 9.22 -20.26
N GLY A 43 -3.07 9.93 -19.29
CA GLY A 43 -1.89 10.78 -19.54
C GLY A 43 -0.68 10.51 -18.63
N ALA A 44 -0.90 10.37 -17.32
CA ALA A 44 0.20 10.22 -16.36
C ALA A 44 0.82 8.81 -16.37
N GLY A 45 0.03 7.77 -16.70
CA GLY A 45 0.49 6.39 -16.71
C GLY A 45 1.59 6.13 -17.76
N THR A 46 1.51 6.79 -18.91
CA THR A 46 2.46 6.62 -20.03
C THR A 46 3.82 7.25 -19.73
N ALA A 47 3.84 8.43 -19.09
CA ALA A 47 5.08 9.11 -18.71
C ALA A 47 5.89 8.29 -17.68
N CYS A 48 5.24 7.75 -16.65
CA CYS A 48 5.94 6.94 -15.64
C CYS A 48 6.42 5.58 -16.20
N ALA A 49 5.70 5.01 -17.18
CA ALA A 49 6.15 3.81 -17.88
C ALA A 49 7.42 4.08 -18.71
N LEU A 50 7.51 5.26 -19.34
CA LEU A 50 8.70 5.67 -20.08
C LEU A 50 9.93 5.81 -19.17
N VAL A 51 9.77 6.44 -18.00
CA VAL A 51 10.85 6.58 -16.99
C VAL A 51 11.37 5.21 -16.55
N ARG A 52 10.46 4.27 -16.30
CA ARG A 52 10.83 2.88 -15.97
C ARG A 52 11.65 2.25 -17.09
N GLN A 53 11.19 2.36 -18.33
CA GLN A 53 11.85 1.75 -19.49
C GLN A 53 13.27 2.31 -19.69
N GLU A 54 13.45 3.61 -19.52
CA GLU A 54 14.77 4.26 -19.60
C GLU A 54 15.70 3.77 -18.48
N CYS A 55 15.19 3.66 -17.25
CA CYS A 55 15.94 3.10 -16.13
C CYS A 55 16.36 1.63 -16.38
N GLU A 56 15.47 0.80 -16.90
CA GLU A 56 15.78 -0.60 -17.25
C GLU A 56 16.88 -0.70 -18.31
N LEU A 57 16.86 0.18 -19.33
CA LEU A 57 17.92 0.27 -20.33
C LEU A 57 19.28 0.61 -19.72
N LEU A 58 19.32 1.56 -18.77
CA LEU A 58 20.54 1.91 -18.05
C LEU A 58 21.05 0.75 -17.18
N CYS A 59 20.14 0.04 -16.48
CA CYS A 59 20.52 -1.14 -15.70
C CYS A 59 21.13 -2.24 -16.58
N ASN A 60 20.55 -2.48 -17.76
CA ASN A 60 21.06 -3.46 -18.73
C ASN A 60 22.43 -3.06 -19.29
N HIS A 61 22.72 -1.76 -19.40
CA HIS A 61 24.03 -1.27 -19.85
C HIS A 61 25.10 -1.33 -18.75
N GLN A 62 24.73 -1.05 -17.49
CA GLN A 62 25.69 -0.99 -16.39
C GLN A 62 26.01 -2.33 -15.73
N TYR A 63 25.04 -3.25 -15.70
CA TYR A 63 25.16 -4.50 -14.95
C TYR A 63 24.94 -5.70 -15.84
N THR A 64 25.69 -6.78 -15.59
CA THR A 64 25.49 -8.06 -16.28
C THR A 64 24.09 -8.60 -15.96
N PRO A 65 23.27 -8.93 -16.97
CA PRO A 65 21.96 -9.52 -16.76
C PRO A 65 22.03 -10.77 -15.87
N GLY A 66 21.18 -10.83 -14.85
CA GLY A 66 21.14 -11.93 -13.87
C GLY A 66 22.10 -11.81 -12.68
N SER A 67 22.94 -10.77 -12.64
CA SER A 67 23.70 -10.44 -11.42
C SER A 67 22.78 -9.88 -10.32
N ALA A 68 23.18 -10.03 -9.06
CA ALA A 68 22.45 -9.44 -7.94
C ALA A 68 22.34 -7.90 -8.05
N ALA A 69 23.37 -7.24 -8.59
CA ALA A 69 23.38 -5.80 -8.83
C ALA A 69 22.35 -5.41 -9.91
N HIS A 70 22.25 -6.19 -10.99
CA HIS A 70 21.22 -5.98 -12.01
C HIS A 70 19.80 -6.12 -11.44
N ALA A 71 19.54 -7.16 -10.65
CA ALA A 71 18.25 -7.34 -9.99
C ALA A 71 17.92 -6.18 -9.02
N GLY A 72 18.91 -5.74 -8.22
CA GLY A 72 18.74 -4.57 -7.34
C GLY A 72 18.44 -3.28 -8.11
N CYS A 73 19.08 -3.09 -9.26
CA CYS A 73 18.82 -1.95 -10.14
C CYS A 73 17.38 -1.98 -10.70
N LEU A 74 16.90 -3.14 -11.15
CA LEU A 74 15.52 -3.28 -11.64
C LEU A 74 14.47 -2.98 -10.55
N VAL A 75 14.69 -3.46 -9.32
CA VAL A 75 13.82 -3.15 -8.17
C VAL A 75 13.78 -1.64 -7.91
N ARG A 76 14.92 -0.95 -8.06
CA ARG A 76 14.95 0.50 -7.94
C ARG A 76 14.12 1.18 -9.03
N CYS A 77 14.25 0.75 -10.30
CA CYS A 77 13.44 1.26 -11.40
C CYS A 77 11.93 1.09 -11.16
N ASP A 78 11.51 -0.06 -10.63
CA ASP A 78 10.11 -0.31 -10.25
C ASP A 78 9.63 0.66 -9.16
N THR A 79 10.50 0.93 -8.17
CA THR A 79 10.21 1.85 -7.08
C THR A 79 10.08 3.29 -7.57
N ASP A 80 10.98 3.74 -8.45
CA ASP A 80 10.95 5.09 -9.02
C ASP A 80 9.73 5.28 -9.93
N ALA A 81 9.34 4.26 -10.70
CA ALA A 81 8.11 4.26 -11.49
C ALA A 81 6.85 4.34 -10.61
N ALA A 82 6.82 3.64 -9.48
CA ALA A 82 5.74 3.71 -8.51
C ALA A 82 5.68 5.09 -7.81
N ALA A 83 6.84 5.66 -7.49
CA ALA A 83 6.95 7.01 -6.94
C ALA A 83 6.40 8.06 -7.94
N CYS A 84 6.73 7.93 -9.23
CA CYS A 84 6.19 8.79 -10.29
C CYS A 84 4.65 8.76 -10.34
N LYS A 85 4.04 7.57 -10.24
CA LYS A 85 2.58 7.42 -10.23
C LYS A 85 1.92 8.04 -8.99
N THR A 86 2.62 8.06 -7.86
CA THR A 86 2.07 8.53 -6.59
C THR A 86 2.32 10.01 -6.32
N ALA A 87 3.28 10.64 -7.02
CA ALA A 87 3.63 12.05 -6.85
C ALA A 87 2.42 13.00 -6.89
N PRO A 88 1.47 12.90 -7.86
CA PRO A 88 0.33 13.82 -7.90
C PRO A 88 -0.62 13.65 -6.71
N TRP A 89 -0.75 12.42 -6.20
CA TRP A 89 -1.55 12.17 -5.00
C TRP A 89 -0.84 12.71 -3.76
N LEU A 90 0.48 12.51 -3.66
CA LEU A 90 1.29 12.97 -2.55
C LEU A 90 1.30 14.50 -2.46
N GLU A 91 1.45 15.21 -3.58
CA GLU A 91 1.36 16.67 -3.66
C GLU A 91 0.01 17.18 -3.11
N ARG A 92 -1.11 16.54 -3.50
CA ARG A 92 -2.43 16.87 -2.97
C ARG A 92 -2.55 16.63 -1.46
N GLN A 93 -1.91 15.59 -0.93
CA GLN A 93 -1.92 15.35 0.53
C GLN A 93 -1.04 16.37 1.27
N MET A 94 0.13 16.69 0.72
CA MET A 94 1.03 17.69 1.29
C MET A 94 0.38 19.08 1.30
N GLU A 95 -0.33 19.44 0.25
CA GLU A 95 -1.08 20.69 0.18
C GLU A 95 -2.20 20.76 1.24
N ARG A 96 -2.97 19.68 1.41
CA ARG A 96 -3.98 19.60 2.48
C ARG A 96 -3.35 19.71 3.87
N LEU A 97 -2.19 19.07 4.06
CA LEU A 97 -1.47 19.10 5.32
C LEU A 97 -0.93 20.52 5.61
N ARG A 98 -0.42 21.21 4.59
CA ARG A 98 0.00 22.61 4.68
C ARG A 98 -1.16 23.52 5.09
N GLN A 99 -2.30 23.42 4.40
CA GLN A 99 -3.50 24.18 4.75
C GLN A 99 -4.00 23.91 6.18
N PHE A 100 -3.88 22.66 6.64
CA PHE A 100 -4.17 22.31 8.02
C PHE A 100 -3.24 23.03 8.99
N TYR A 101 -1.92 22.98 8.75
CA TYR A 101 -0.93 23.65 9.61
C TYR A 101 -1.05 25.18 9.58
N ASP A 102 -1.32 25.78 8.43
CA ASP A 102 -1.56 27.23 8.31
C ASP A 102 -2.75 27.67 9.19
N GLY A 103 -3.74 26.80 9.40
CA GLY A 103 -4.83 27.03 10.35
C GLY A 103 -4.44 26.97 11.84
N PHE A 104 -3.35 26.28 12.20
CA PHE A 104 -2.81 26.24 13.57
C PHE A 104 -1.83 27.38 13.86
N THR A 105 -1.06 27.81 12.86
CA THR A 105 -0.01 28.84 13.01
C THR A 105 -0.48 30.25 12.65
N GLY A 106 -1.55 30.39 11.86
CA GLY A 106 -2.14 31.68 11.44
C GLY A 106 -2.99 32.39 12.50
N GLY A 107 -2.63 32.27 13.78
CA GLY A 107 -3.39 32.79 14.92
C GLY A 107 -3.33 34.30 15.15
N GLU A 108 -2.79 35.10 14.23
CA GLU A 108 -2.62 36.54 14.43
C GLU A 108 -3.00 37.34 13.18
N GLY A 109 -4.30 37.41 12.89
CA GLY A 109 -4.83 38.55 12.13
C GLY A 109 -5.64 38.28 10.86
N GLU A 110 -6.66 37.42 10.87
CA GLU A 110 -7.80 37.68 9.97
C GLU A 110 -9.15 37.29 10.59
N THR A 111 -9.96 38.32 10.78
CA THR A 111 -11.29 38.35 11.35
C THR A 111 -12.35 37.81 10.39
N LEU A 112 -13.37 37.12 10.95
CA LEU A 112 -14.69 36.79 10.39
C LEU A 112 -14.82 35.56 9.48
N ARG A 113 -14.59 34.37 10.01
CA ARG A 113 -15.35 33.18 9.55
C ARG A 113 -16.78 33.28 10.13
N PRO A 114 -17.85 33.38 9.32
CA PRO A 114 -19.21 33.33 9.86
C PRO A 114 -19.40 32.03 10.64
N ALA A 115 -19.93 32.15 11.85
CA ALA A 115 -20.09 31.05 12.79
C ALA A 115 -20.73 29.83 12.09
N PRO A 116 -20.17 28.62 12.25
CA PRO A 116 -20.85 27.41 11.81
C PRO A 116 -22.23 27.40 12.47
N LYS A 117 -23.31 27.39 11.67
CA LYS A 117 -24.63 27.07 12.18
C LYS A 117 -24.54 25.64 12.68
N HIS A 118 -24.43 25.47 14.00
CA HIS A 118 -24.38 24.17 14.64
C HIS A 118 -25.55 23.32 14.13
N PRO A 119 -25.30 22.13 13.56
CA PRO A 119 -26.33 21.12 13.44
C PRO A 119 -26.78 20.79 14.86
N VAL A 120 -28.06 20.97 15.13
CA VAL A 120 -28.69 20.50 16.36
C VAL A 120 -28.41 19.00 16.46
N PRO A 121 -27.75 18.51 17.53
CA PRO A 121 -27.55 17.08 17.67
C PRO A 121 -28.92 16.40 17.79
N PRO A 122 -29.18 15.32 17.04
CA PRO A 122 -30.33 14.49 17.33
C PRO A 122 -30.14 13.93 18.75
N ASN A 123 -31.08 14.26 19.63
CA ASN A 123 -31.18 13.63 20.94
C ASN A 123 -31.47 12.14 20.73
N GLY A 124 -30.71 11.31 21.43
CA GLY A 124 -31.01 9.91 21.68
C GLY A 124 -30.06 8.96 20.95
N ASP A 125 -29.55 7.90 21.55
CA ASP A 125 -29.61 7.44 22.93
C ASP A 125 -28.62 6.29 23.03
N SER A 126 -28.02 6.18 24.20
CA SER A 126 -27.03 5.19 24.58
C SER A 126 -27.54 3.76 24.38
N GLU A 127 -26.85 2.96 23.57
CA GLU A 127 -26.72 1.51 23.81
C GLU A 127 -25.28 1.06 23.48
N GLU A 128 -24.44 1.21 24.49
CA GLU A 128 -23.64 0.12 25.07
C GLU A 128 -23.52 -1.17 24.22
N ARG A 129 -22.36 -1.36 23.56
CA ARG A 129 -21.90 -2.72 23.27
C ARG A 129 -20.40 -2.88 23.47
N GLU A 130 -20.10 -3.25 24.71
CA GLU A 130 -19.10 -4.20 25.16
C GLU A 130 -17.89 -4.50 24.26
N ARG A 131 -16.73 -4.06 24.76
CA ARG A 131 -15.71 -4.93 25.38
C ARG A 131 -15.31 -6.17 24.58
N GLY A 132 -14.23 -6.04 23.82
CA GLY A 132 -13.45 -7.16 23.30
C GLY A 132 -12.04 -6.74 22.96
N ALA A 133 -11.17 -6.66 23.97
CA ALA A 133 -9.74 -6.41 23.77
C ALA A 133 -9.04 -7.69 23.27
N PRO A 134 -8.38 -7.70 22.11
CA PRO A 134 -7.53 -8.83 21.75
C PRO A 134 -6.20 -8.74 22.51
N GLU A 135 -5.99 -9.79 23.29
CA GLU A 135 -4.83 -10.11 24.10
C GLU A 135 -3.51 -10.05 23.32
N LYS A 136 -2.57 -9.25 23.83
CA LYS A 136 -1.20 -9.12 23.34
C LYS A 136 -0.39 -10.35 23.75
N THR A 137 -0.41 -11.41 22.93
CA THR A 137 0.55 -12.52 23.06
C THR A 137 1.85 -12.17 22.33
N THR A 138 2.78 -11.56 23.06
CA THR A 138 4.18 -11.41 22.64
C THR A 138 4.83 -12.79 22.65
N ARG A 139 5.08 -13.38 21.46
CA ARG A 139 5.98 -14.54 21.36
C ARG A 139 7.44 -14.08 21.21
N PRO A 140 8.39 -14.73 21.90
CA PRO A 140 9.81 -14.43 21.75
C PRO A 140 10.34 -14.92 20.40
N HIS A 141 11.08 -14.04 19.71
CA HIS A 141 11.88 -14.36 18.54
C HIS A 141 13.11 -15.19 18.95
N PRO A 142 13.36 -16.37 18.36
CA PRO A 142 14.65 -17.03 18.49
C PRO A 142 15.68 -16.30 17.61
N LEU A 143 16.84 -16.00 18.21
CA LEU A 143 18.00 -15.43 17.52
C LEU A 143 18.63 -16.49 16.59
N PRO A 144 19.11 -16.10 15.40
CA PRO A 144 19.93 -16.97 14.57
C PRO A 144 21.33 -17.15 15.21
N ILE A 145 21.80 -18.39 15.26
CA ILE A 145 23.21 -18.76 15.47
C ILE A 145 23.89 -18.84 14.11
#